data_AF-A0A2N9LLF9-F1
#
_entry.id   AF-A0A2N9LLF9-F1
#
_cell.length_a   1.000
_cell.length_b   1.000
_cell.length_c   1.000
_cell.angle_alpha   90.00
_cell.angle_beta   90.00
_cell.angle_gamma   90.00
#
_symmetry.space_group_name_H-M   'P 1'
#
loop_
_entity.id
_entity.type
_entity.pdbx_description
1 polymer ?
#
loop_
_entity_poly.entity_id
_entity_poly.type
_entity_poly.pdbx_seq_one_letter_code
_entity_poly.pdbx_strand_id
1 'polypeptide(L)'
;MPEWMKALVDEVSGWPGVTSHEHRFGGTEFRVGGREIGHAHWFGIVDIPFTVRVRDALIAAGRAEQHHWLPDSGWTTVRVSRHGGENARELLRFSYLKVRMKSADGAVAEEARVELGRCGLEEQVLEAAGVASAVEAKN
;
A
#
# COMPACT_ATOMS: atom_id res chain seq x y z
N MET A 1 12.33 -17.49 -3.26
CA MET A 1 11.13 -16.72 -3.62
C MET A 1 10.87 -16.88 -5.12
N PRO A 2 9.62 -17.13 -5.57
CA PRO A 2 9.29 -17.23 -7.00
C PRO A 2 9.55 -15.92 -7.75
N GLU A 3 9.89 -16.00 -9.05
CA GLU A 3 10.21 -14.82 -9.89
C GLU A 3 9.12 -13.74 -9.89
N TRP A 4 7.84 -14.14 -9.91
CA TRP A 4 6.72 -13.20 -9.90
C TRP A 4 6.58 -12.44 -8.58
N MET A 5 6.94 -13.05 -7.44
CA MET A 5 7.07 -12.32 -6.17
C MET A 5 8.34 -11.48 -6.15
N LYS A 6 9.45 -12.01 -6.70
CA LYS A 6 10.73 -11.31 -6.73
C LYS A 6 10.61 -9.98 -7.48
N ALA A 7 9.92 -9.95 -8.63
CA ALA A 7 9.69 -8.74 -9.40
C ALA A 7 8.93 -7.66 -8.59
N LEU A 8 7.88 -8.05 -7.85
CA LEU A 8 7.16 -7.14 -6.96
C LEU A 8 8.07 -6.61 -5.85
N VAL A 9 8.85 -7.50 -5.21
CA VAL A 9 9.75 -7.13 -4.12
C VAL A 9 10.86 -6.19 -4.60
N ASP A 10 11.50 -6.49 -5.73
CA ASP A 10 12.57 -5.69 -6.31
C ASP A 10 12.06 -4.28 -6.65
N GLU A 11 10.87 -4.18 -7.24
CA GLU A 11 10.26 -2.91 -7.60
C GLU A 11 9.96 -2.04 -6.36
N VAL A 12 9.27 -2.61 -5.37
CA VAL A 12 8.90 -1.89 -4.14
C VAL A 12 10.15 -1.48 -3.37
N SER A 13 11.17 -2.35 -3.33
CA SER A 13 12.47 -2.05 -2.72
C SER A 13 13.22 -0.91 -3.43
N GLY A 14 12.95 -0.71 -4.72
CA GLY A 14 13.54 0.37 -5.53
C GLY A 14 12.87 1.73 -5.35
N TRP A 15 11.73 1.82 -4.65
CA TRP A 15 11.05 3.09 -4.47
C TRP A 15 11.86 4.05 -3.59
N PRO A 16 11.87 5.36 -3.90
CA PRO A 16 12.65 6.34 -3.14
C PRO A 16 12.33 6.35 -1.64
N GLY A 17 13.35 6.13 -0.82
CA GLY A 17 13.23 6.13 0.64
C GLY A 17 12.61 4.84 1.23
N VAL A 18 12.35 3.82 0.42
CA VAL A 18 12.03 2.48 0.93
C VAL A 18 13.31 1.80 1.42
N THR A 19 13.21 1.13 2.56
CA THR A 19 14.19 0.16 3.06
C THR A 19 13.51 -1.20 3.19
N SER A 20 14.24 -2.25 2.83
CA SER A 20 13.73 -3.62 2.83
C SER A 20 14.44 -4.45 3.89
N HIS A 21 13.67 -5.21 4.67
CA HIS A 21 14.17 -6.02 5.78
C HIS A 21 13.61 -7.44 5.68
N GLU A 22 14.30 -8.39 6.29
CA GLU A 22 13.74 -9.75 6.44
C GLU A 22 12.54 -9.69 7.40
N HIS A 23 11.40 -10.22 6.96
CA HIS A 23 10.21 -10.30 7.79
C HIS A 23 10.26 -11.54 8.68
N ARG A 24 9.96 -11.39 9.98
CA ARG A 24 10.12 -12.45 11.00
C ARG A 24 9.30 -13.73 10.76
N PHE A 25 8.23 -13.64 9.96
CA PHE A 25 7.39 -14.78 9.58
C PHE A 25 7.69 -15.27 8.16
N GLY A 26 8.82 -14.84 7.63
CA GLY A 26 9.18 -15.04 6.25
C GLY A 26 8.70 -13.90 5.35
N GLY A 27 9.51 -13.60 4.33
CA GLY A 27 9.22 -12.56 3.35
C GLY A 27 10.09 -11.33 3.48
N THR A 28 9.67 -10.26 2.82
CA THR A 28 10.36 -8.97 2.79
C THR A 28 9.43 -7.89 3.32
N GLU A 29 9.87 -7.19 4.35
CA GLU A 29 9.18 -6.05 4.96
C GLU A 29 9.69 -4.74 4.36
N PHE A 30 8.78 -3.84 4.00
CA PHE A 30 9.09 -2.55 3.40
C PHE A 30 8.80 -1.41 4.39
N ARG A 31 9.75 -0.50 4.56
CA ARG A 31 9.60 0.67 5.45
C ARG A 31 9.98 1.97 4.77
N VAL A 32 9.28 3.05 5.10
CA VAL A 32 9.64 4.43 4.75
C VAL A 32 9.77 5.24 6.04
N GLY A 33 10.92 5.84 6.29
CA GLY A 33 11.17 6.63 7.49
C GLY A 33 10.91 5.86 8.80
N GLY A 34 11.18 4.56 8.82
CA GLY A 34 10.94 3.66 9.96
C GLY A 34 9.49 3.16 10.09
N ARG A 35 8.54 3.65 9.29
CA ARG A 35 7.16 3.17 9.29
C ARG A 35 6.98 2.07 8.25
N GLU A 36 6.43 0.94 8.66
CA GLU A 36 6.08 -0.15 7.75
C GLU A 36 4.97 0.26 6.80
N ILE A 37 5.18 -0.01 5.51
CA ILE A 37 4.21 0.25 4.44
C ILE A 37 3.59 -1.03 3.90
N GLY A 38 4.11 -2.20 4.29
CA GLY A 38 3.61 -3.52 3.98
C GLY A 38 4.75 -4.54 3.95
N HIS A 39 4.41 -5.81 3.82
CA HIS A 39 5.38 -6.88 3.63
C HIS A 39 4.85 -7.96 2.68
N ALA A 40 5.77 -8.63 2.00
CA ALA A 40 5.49 -9.64 0.99
C ALA A 40 6.08 -10.99 1.39
N HIS A 41 5.23 -11.99 1.59
CA HIS A 41 5.61 -13.38 1.85
C HIS A 41 5.93 -14.10 0.54
N TRP A 42 6.97 -14.95 0.53
CA TRP A 42 7.41 -15.66 -0.67
C TRP A 42 6.36 -16.60 -1.28
N PHE A 43 5.30 -16.94 -0.55
CA PHE A 43 4.21 -17.83 -0.98
C PHE A 43 3.00 -17.08 -1.56
N GLY A 44 3.12 -15.78 -1.86
CA GLY A 44 2.07 -15.04 -2.57
C GLY A 44 1.06 -14.36 -1.66
N ILE A 45 1.46 -13.94 -0.47
CA ILE A 45 0.66 -13.06 0.39
C ILE A 45 1.38 -11.74 0.56
N VAL A 46 0.66 -10.64 0.41
CA VAL A 46 1.13 -9.29 0.70
C VAL A 46 0.20 -8.67 1.74
N ASP A 47 0.75 -8.35 2.91
CA ASP A 47 0.00 -7.75 4.00
C ASP A 47 0.35 -6.26 4.09
N ILE A 48 -0.66 -5.41 4.21
CA ILE A 48 -0.51 -3.96 4.08
C ILE A 48 -1.24 -3.26 5.25
N PRO A 49 -0.58 -2.37 6.01
CA PRO A 49 -1.18 -1.68 7.13
C PRO A 49 -1.96 -0.43 6.69
N PHE A 50 -3.26 -0.41 6.97
CA PHE A 50 -4.12 0.76 6.80
C PHE A 50 -4.81 1.17 8.10
N THR A 51 -5.71 2.17 8.03
CA THR A 51 -6.70 2.40 9.08
C THR A 51 -7.89 1.45 8.89
N VAL A 52 -8.65 1.17 9.95
CA VAL A 52 -9.87 0.33 9.89
C VAL A 52 -10.83 0.82 8.80
N ARG A 53 -11.07 2.14 8.74
CA ARG A 53 -11.94 2.75 7.72
C ARG A 53 -11.47 2.48 6.28
N VAL A 54 -10.16 2.56 6.03
CA VAL A 54 -9.59 2.30 4.69
C VAL A 54 -9.64 0.81 4.36
N ARG A 55 -9.30 -0.05 5.33
CA ARG A 55 -9.43 -1.51 5.20
C ARG A 55 -10.85 -1.90 4.78
N ASP A 56 -11.86 -1.38 5.47
CA ASP A 56 -13.26 -1.72 5.18
C ASP A 56 -13.68 -1.30 3.78
N ALA A 57 -13.25 -0.12 3.32
CA ALA A 57 -13.48 0.34 1.95
C ALA A 57 -12.78 -0.55 0.91
N LEU A 58 -11.54 -0.98 1.17
CA LEU A 58 -10.79 -1.89 0.29
C LEU A 58 -11.43 -3.27 0.20
N ILE A 59 -11.93 -3.81 1.32
CA ILE A 59 -12.65 -5.09 1.34
C ILE A 59 -13.96 -4.98 0.57
N ALA A 60 -14.74 -3.91 0.80
CA ALA A 60 -15.98 -3.66 0.07
C ALA A 60 -15.77 -3.49 -1.45
N ALA A 61 -14.63 -2.93 -1.86
CA ALA A 61 -14.23 -2.80 -3.26
C ALA A 61 -13.65 -4.09 -3.87
N GLY A 62 -13.50 -5.17 -3.09
CA GLY A 62 -12.89 -6.42 -3.56
C GLY A 62 -11.38 -6.33 -3.80
N ARG A 63 -10.72 -5.29 -3.27
CA ARG A 63 -9.29 -5.03 -3.44
C ARG A 63 -8.43 -5.77 -2.42
N ALA A 64 -8.98 -6.15 -1.26
CA ALA A 64 -8.23 -6.90 -0.26
C ALA A 64 -9.12 -7.79 0.60
N GLU A 65 -8.50 -8.73 1.30
CA GLU A 65 -9.11 -9.56 2.33
C GLU A 65 -8.80 -9.00 3.73
N GLN A 66 -9.63 -9.34 4.71
CA GLN A 66 -9.34 -9.09 6.11
C GLN A 66 -8.08 -9.88 6.51
N HIS A 67 -7.19 -9.26 7.29
CA HIS A 67 -5.98 -9.93 7.76
C HIS A 67 -6.33 -11.06 8.74
N HIS A 68 -5.93 -12.29 8.43
CA HIS A 68 -6.34 -13.49 9.16
C HIS A 68 -5.89 -13.48 10.65
N TRP A 69 -4.68 -12.98 10.93
CA TRP A 69 -4.14 -12.97 12.30
C TRP A 69 -4.50 -11.73 13.11
N LEU A 70 -4.90 -10.64 12.44
CA LEU A 70 -5.18 -9.35 13.09
C LEU A 70 -6.50 -8.79 12.53
N PRO A 71 -7.62 -9.52 12.65
CA PRO A 71 -8.87 -9.20 11.95
C PRO A 71 -9.46 -7.85 12.38
N ASP A 72 -9.26 -7.45 13.64
CA ASP A 72 -9.81 -6.18 14.17
C ASP A 72 -8.90 -4.96 13.90
N SER A 73 -7.72 -5.19 13.32
CA SER A 73 -6.79 -4.12 12.96
C SER A 73 -7.04 -3.59 11.54
N GLY A 74 -6.44 -2.45 11.18
CA GLY A 74 -6.50 -1.95 9.80
C GLY A 74 -5.64 -2.73 8.79
N TRP A 75 -5.04 -3.86 9.18
CA TRP A 75 -4.27 -4.69 8.27
C TRP A 75 -5.17 -5.37 7.23
N THR A 76 -4.68 -5.40 6.00
CA THR A 76 -5.30 -6.11 4.88
C THR A 76 -4.37 -7.18 4.33
N THR A 77 -4.93 -8.24 3.77
CA THR A 77 -4.21 -9.31 3.07
C THR A 77 -4.56 -9.26 1.58
N VAL A 78 -3.55 -9.28 0.71
CA VAL A 78 -3.71 -9.39 -0.74
C VAL A 78 -3.02 -10.64 -1.23
N ARG A 79 -3.75 -11.51 -1.94
CA ARG A 79 -3.18 -12.70 -2.56
C ARG A 79 -2.57 -12.35 -3.91
N VAL A 80 -1.34 -12.78 -4.12
CA VAL A 80 -0.62 -12.64 -5.39
C VAL A 80 -0.45 -14.02 -6.00
N SER A 81 -0.79 -14.15 -7.27
CA SER A 81 -0.58 -15.35 -8.07
C SER A 81 0.49 -15.09 -9.13
N ARG A 82 0.91 -16.14 -9.83
CA ARG A 82 1.91 -16.05 -10.92
C ARG A 82 1.59 -15.01 -12.00
N HIS A 83 0.30 -14.77 -12.25
CA HIS A 83 -0.19 -13.86 -13.30
C HIS A 83 -0.79 -12.58 -12.72
N GLY A 84 -0.67 -12.36 -11.41
CA GLY A 84 -1.22 -11.21 -10.71
C GLY A 84 -0.13 -10.37 -10.03
N GLY A 85 -0.57 -9.45 -9.17
CA GLY A 85 0.31 -8.59 -8.38
C GLY A 85 0.11 -7.10 -8.61
N GLU A 86 -0.58 -6.72 -9.68
CA GLU A 86 -0.93 -5.32 -9.96
C GLU A 86 -1.71 -4.70 -8.80
N ASN A 87 -2.72 -5.42 -8.29
CA ASN A 87 -3.48 -4.97 -7.14
C ASN A 87 -2.61 -4.81 -5.87
N ALA A 88 -1.70 -5.76 -5.60
CA ALA A 88 -0.79 -5.66 -4.46
C ALA A 88 0.19 -4.47 -4.62
N ARG A 89 0.71 -4.25 -5.83
CA ARG A 89 1.56 -3.11 -6.19
C ARG A 89 0.83 -1.79 -5.99
N GLU A 90 -0.40 -1.69 -6.47
CA GLU A 90 -1.24 -0.49 -6.35
C GLU A 90 -1.51 -0.15 -4.87
N LEU A 91 -1.86 -1.14 -4.05
CA LEU A 91 -2.10 -0.93 -2.62
C LEU A 91 -0.82 -0.65 -1.82
N LEU A 92 0.31 -1.27 -2.17
CA LEU A 92 1.61 -0.92 -1.60
C LEU A 92 2.00 0.52 -1.97
N ARG A 93 1.74 0.93 -3.21
CA ARG A 93 2.03 2.29 -3.68
C ARG A 93 1.16 3.30 -2.94
N PHE A 94 -0.12 2.99 -2.74
CA PHE A 94 -1.02 3.81 -1.95
C PHE A 94 -0.55 3.96 -0.50
N SER A 95 -0.15 2.87 0.15
CA SER A 95 0.43 2.90 1.51
C SER A 95 1.70 3.75 1.56
N TYR A 96 2.61 3.57 0.59
CA TYR A 96 3.83 4.37 0.42
C TYR A 96 3.52 5.87 0.33
N LEU A 97 2.60 6.27 -0.56
CA LEU A 97 2.26 7.68 -0.76
C LEU A 97 1.61 8.30 0.50
N LYS A 98 0.79 7.54 1.24
CA LYS A 98 0.23 7.99 2.51
C LYS A 98 1.28 8.26 3.59
N VAL A 99 2.44 7.60 3.54
CA VAL A 99 3.57 7.92 4.42
C VAL A 99 4.30 9.15 3.91
N ARG A 100 4.58 9.19 2.60
CA ARG A 100 5.32 10.28 1.95
C ARG A 100 4.61 11.63 2.03
N MET A 101 3.29 11.68 1.94
CA MET A 101 2.51 12.93 2.08
C MET A 101 2.61 13.57 3.48
N LYS A 102 3.10 12.81 4.45
CA LYS A 102 3.37 13.25 5.84
C LYS A 102 4.86 13.51 6.10
N SER A 103 5.70 13.48 5.06
CA SER A 103 7.12 13.80 5.16
C SER A 103 7.33 15.23 5.69
N ALA A 104 8.41 15.42 6.45
CA ALA A 104 8.86 16.75 6.86
C ALA A 104 9.45 17.56 5.69
N ASP A 105 9.89 16.88 4.64
CA ASP A 105 10.28 17.50 3.38
C ASP A 105 9.01 17.88 2.58
N GLY A 106 8.78 19.17 2.43
CA GLY A 106 7.59 19.71 1.75
C GLY A 106 7.50 19.35 0.27
N ALA A 107 8.63 19.21 -0.44
CA ALA A 107 8.64 18.83 -1.85
C ALA A 107 8.22 17.37 -2.01
N VAL A 108 8.76 16.49 -1.16
CA VAL A 108 8.35 15.07 -1.08
C VAL A 108 6.88 14.92 -0.72
N ALA A 109 6.40 15.72 0.22
CA ALA A 109 5.01 15.67 0.65
C ALA A 109 4.06 16.11 -0.47
N GLU A 110 4.42 17.14 -1.24
CA GLU A 110 3.61 17.63 -2.34
C GLU A 110 3.59 16.68 -3.54
N GLU A 111 4.75 16.13 -3.91
CA GLU A 111 4.85 15.08 -4.94
C GLU A 111 3.89 13.91 -4.63
N ALA A 112 3.87 13.46 -3.37
CA ALA A 112 3.02 12.37 -2.94
C ALA A 112 1.52 12.72 -2.99
N ARG A 113 1.12 13.97 -2.68
CA ARG A 113 -0.28 14.42 -2.80
C ARG A 113 -0.73 14.47 -4.24
N VAL A 114 0.11 15.00 -5.14
CA VAL A 114 -0.17 15.05 -6.58
C VAL A 114 -0.34 13.65 -7.15
N GLU A 115 0.51 12.70 -6.74
CA GLU A 115 0.39 11.31 -7.18
C GLU A 115 -0.86 10.62 -6.61
N LEU A 116 -1.20 10.85 -5.33
CA LEU A 116 -2.42 10.33 -4.71
C LEU A 116 -3.69 10.80 -5.42
N GLY A 117 -3.71 12.06 -5.89
CA GLY A 117 -4.83 12.61 -6.67
C GLY A 117 -5.02 11.96 -8.04
N ARG A 118 -4.10 11.08 -8.47
CA ARG A 118 -4.15 10.32 -9.73
C ARG A 118 -4.25 8.80 -9.50
N CYS A 119 -4.42 8.36 -8.25
CA CYS A 119 -4.59 6.94 -7.95
C CYS A 119 -5.86 6.38 -8.60
N GLY A 120 -5.75 5.19 -9.22
CA GLY A 120 -6.87 4.46 -9.82
C GLY A 120 -7.75 3.71 -8.82
N LEU A 121 -7.73 4.12 -7.54
CA LEU A 121 -8.53 3.53 -6.48
C LEU A 121 -9.94 4.11 -6.49
N GLU A 122 -10.88 3.31 -6.01
CA GLU A 122 -12.29 3.68 -5.90
C GLU A 122 -12.46 4.93 -5.02
N GLU A 123 -13.41 5.80 -5.39
CA GLU A 123 -13.68 7.06 -4.67
C GLU A 123 -13.89 6.83 -3.17
N GLN A 124 -14.66 5.80 -2.80
CA GLN A 124 -14.88 5.42 -1.40
C GLN A 124 -13.58 5.11 -0.62
N VAL A 125 -12.55 4.59 -1.28
CA VAL A 125 -11.24 4.27 -0.68
C VAL A 125 -10.45 5.55 -0.46
N LEU A 126 -10.47 6.46 -1.44
CA LEU A 126 -9.82 7.77 -1.33
C LEU A 126 -10.47 8.64 -0.25
N GLU A 127 -11.80 8.69 -0.20
CA GLU A 127 -12.57 9.34 0.86
C GLU A 127 -12.27 8.72 2.23
N ALA A 128 -12.26 7.39 2.34
CA ALA A 128 -11.91 6.70 3.57
C ALA A 128 -10.50 7.03 4.07
N ALA A 129 -9.60 7.35 3.13
CA ALA A 129 -8.24 7.72 3.41
C ALA A 129 -8.03 9.21 3.72
N GLY A 130 -9.08 10.03 3.60
CA GLY A 130 -9.00 11.48 3.73
C GLY A 130 -8.20 12.15 2.60
N VAL A 131 -8.11 11.49 1.44
CA VAL A 131 -7.52 12.07 0.24
C VAL A 131 -8.63 12.85 -0.44
N ALA A 132 -8.53 14.19 -0.42
CA ALA A 132 -9.50 15.02 -1.11
C ALA A 132 -9.49 14.69 -2.61
N SER A 133 -10.66 14.38 -3.15
CA SER A 133 -10.87 14.29 -4.58
C SER A 133 -10.44 15.61 -5.22
N ALA A 134 -9.59 15.57 -6.25
CA ALA A 134 -9.22 16.76 -7.03
C ALA A 134 -10.41 17.35 -7.83
N VAL A 135 -11.63 16.82 -7.66
CA VAL A 135 -12.83 17.21 -8.42
C VAL A 135 -13.49 18.50 -7.90
N GLU A 136 -13.15 19.01 -6.71
CA GLU A 136 -13.76 20.27 -6.18
C GLU A 136 -12.85 21.51 -6.26
N ALA A 137 -12.01 21.62 -7.29
CA ALA A 137 -11.32 22.87 -7.63
C ALA A 137 -11.79 23.46 -8.96
N LYS A 138 -13.07 23.32 -9.29
CA LYS A 138 -13.76 24.12 -10.32
C LYS A 138 -15.23 24.24 -9.98
N ASN A 139 -15.60 25.29 -9.25
CA ASN A 139 -16.79 26.13 -9.48
C ASN A 139 -16.69 27.42 -8.66
#